data_AF-A0A3E3AE59-F1
#
_entry.id   AF-A0A3E3AE59-F1
#
_cell.length_a   1.000
_cell.length_b   1.000
_cell.length_c   1.000
_cell.angle_alpha   90.00
_cell.angle_beta   90.00
_cell.angle_gamma   90.00
#
_symmetry.space_group_name_H-M   'P 1'
#
loop_
_entity.id
_entity.type
_entity.pdbx_description
1 polymer ?
#
loop_
_entity_poly.entity_id
_entity_poly.type
_entity_poly.pdbx_seq_one_letter_code
_entity_poly.pdbx_strand_id
1 'polypeptide(L)'
;MKNKKNSIFLIVVPILCILIVALFAYDRYQTNQLAKKFKQDNQTVDTSKNNNQTSLENKLPTIYCVGDSTTIGTSKNTSYPKYLENSINTTITTFGDDSINSLALAIKFGVSEIYVNNFTIPAKSEETTITLLDKNGQAVNAILTSKTNIDKCTINNIEGSINYDTANNRLVFKRSKAGESSKINTLTKIEVTKPEINKDNILILFTGSYEESVQGSLAEYQKQIISAFNTDKYIVVSLTQDDRDATNNLLKTTHGDHYLDFKSYLLTSGLKDAGITETAQDKTNLANKNTPSSLLDDKINGNSKYNELLAKQLTDKMTKLGYLK
;
A
#
# COMPACT_ATOMS: atom_id res chain seq x y z
N MET A 1 79.05 -11.54 24.70
CA MET A 1 78.00 -12.46 24.17
C MET A 1 77.25 -11.73 23.07
N LYS A 2 77.47 -12.11 21.79
CA LYS A 2 77.07 -11.36 20.59
C LYS A 2 75.61 -11.63 20.18
N ASN A 3 74.91 -10.53 19.86
CA ASN A 3 73.77 -10.34 18.95
C ASN A 3 72.96 -11.58 18.52
N LYS A 4 71.90 -11.93 19.28
CA LYS A 4 70.90 -12.93 18.87
C LYS A 4 69.51 -12.35 18.52
N LYS A 5 69.30 -11.03 18.62
CA LYS A 5 67.97 -10.40 18.39
C LYS A 5 67.68 -9.98 16.94
N ASN A 6 68.68 -9.79 16.08
CA ASN A 6 68.44 -9.37 14.68
C ASN A 6 68.22 -10.52 13.68
N SER A 7 68.56 -11.77 14.03
CA SER A 7 68.41 -12.90 13.11
C SER A 7 66.96 -13.41 12.98
N ILE A 8 66.14 -13.23 14.02
CA ILE A 8 64.73 -13.67 14.01
C ILE A 8 63.90 -12.74 13.12
N PHE A 9 64.15 -11.43 13.17
CA PHE A 9 63.44 -10.44 12.35
C PHE A 9 63.73 -10.62 10.84
N LEU A 10 64.98 -10.95 10.49
CA LEU A 10 65.40 -11.22 9.10
C LEU A 10 64.77 -12.49 8.50
N ILE A 11 64.29 -13.44 9.32
CA ILE A 11 63.67 -14.69 8.85
C ILE A 11 62.14 -14.60 8.91
N VAL A 12 61.59 -14.00 9.96
CA VAL A 12 60.12 -13.94 10.17
C VAL A 12 59.43 -12.98 9.20
N VAL A 13 60.04 -11.83 8.90
CA VAL A 13 59.42 -10.83 8.00
C VAL A 13 59.27 -11.36 6.56
N PRO A 14 60.27 -12.00 5.93
CA PRO A 14 60.09 -12.60 4.60
C PRO A 14 59.01 -13.69 4.59
N ILE A 15 58.93 -14.53 5.62
CA ILE A 15 57.91 -15.59 5.73
C ILE A 15 56.52 -14.96 5.82
N LEU A 16 56.35 -13.90 6.61
CA LEU A 16 55.08 -13.18 6.73
C LEU A 16 54.68 -12.53 5.40
N CYS A 17 55.62 -11.92 4.68
CA CYS A 17 55.38 -11.37 3.35
C CYS A 17 54.96 -12.45 2.35
N ILE A 18 55.59 -13.63 2.37
CA ILE A 18 55.21 -14.77 1.52
C ILE A 18 53.80 -15.25 1.86
N LEU A 19 53.43 -15.34 3.14
CA LEU A 19 52.09 -15.73 3.56
C LEU A 19 51.03 -14.71 3.12
N ILE A 20 51.31 -13.41 3.20
CA ILE A 20 50.42 -12.35 2.72
C ILE A 20 50.23 -12.42 1.21
N VAL A 21 51.32 -12.62 0.45
CA VAL A 21 51.24 -12.79 -1.01
C VAL A 21 50.47 -14.06 -1.38
N ALA A 22 50.66 -15.16 -0.63
CA ALA A 22 49.92 -16.39 -0.83
C ALA A 22 48.42 -16.21 -0.55
N LEU A 23 48.05 -15.44 0.48
CA LEU A 23 46.65 -15.10 0.77
C LEU A 23 46.01 -14.29 -0.35
N PHE A 24 46.70 -13.26 -0.87
CA PHE A 24 46.19 -12.48 -2.01
C PHE A 24 46.12 -13.30 -3.31
N ALA A 25 47.08 -14.20 -3.54
CA ALA A 25 47.06 -15.10 -4.69
C ALA A 25 45.92 -16.11 -4.59
N TYR A 26 45.66 -16.64 -3.39
CA TYR A 26 44.56 -17.57 -3.13
C TYR A 26 43.19 -16.89 -3.27
N ASP A 27 43.03 -15.68 -2.72
CA ASP A 27 41.81 -14.88 -2.85
C ASP A 27 41.53 -14.58 -4.33
N ARG A 28 42.53 -14.08 -5.07
CA ARG A 28 42.42 -13.84 -6.52
C ARG A 28 42.13 -15.12 -7.31
N TYR A 29 42.69 -16.25 -6.91
CA TYR A 29 42.37 -17.55 -7.52
C TYR A 29 40.91 -17.94 -7.28
N GLN A 30 40.39 -17.81 -6.06
CA GLN A 30 38.99 -18.08 -5.74
C GLN A 30 38.04 -17.15 -6.50
N THR A 31 38.35 -15.84 -6.56
CA THR A 31 37.57 -14.87 -7.35
C THR A 31 37.54 -15.26 -8.82
N ASN A 32 38.66 -15.69 -9.39
CA ASN A 32 38.74 -16.13 -10.78
C ASN A 32 37.97 -17.44 -11.03
N GLN A 33 37.96 -18.37 -10.08
CA GLN A 33 37.18 -19.61 -10.20
C GLN A 33 35.67 -19.34 -10.08
N LEU A 34 35.24 -18.41 -9.20
CA LEU A 34 33.86 -17.93 -9.16
C LEU A 34 33.48 -17.22 -10.47
N ALA A 35 34.33 -16.33 -10.99
CA ALA A 35 34.07 -15.63 -12.24
C ALA A 35 34.00 -16.60 -13.44
N LYS A 36 34.79 -17.68 -13.45
CA LYS A 36 34.68 -18.75 -14.44
C LYS A 36 33.37 -19.53 -14.30
N LYS A 37 32.95 -19.88 -13.08
CA LYS A 37 31.64 -20.51 -12.84
C LYS A 37 30.49 -19.61 -13.30
N PHE A 38 30.49 -18.32 -12.94
CA PHE A 38 29.51 -17.34 -13.42
C PHE A 38 29.50 -17.22 -14.95
N LYS A 39 30.66 -17.27 -15.62
CA LYS A 39 30.73 -17.25 -17.09
C LYS A 39 30.28 -18.56 -17.72
N GLN A 40 30.53 -19.69 -17.07
CA GLN A 40 30.17 -21.02 -17.56
C GLN A 40 28.67 -21.30 -17.36
N ASP A 41 28.11 -20.90 -16.21
CA ASP A 41 26.65 -20.94 -15.93
C ASP A 41 25.87 -20.02 -16.89
N ASN A 42 26.47 -18.88 -17.29
CA ASN A 42 25.92 -17.98 -18.32
C ASN A 42 26.23 -18.39 -19.77
N GLN A 43 27.03 -19.44 -20.02
CA GLN A 43 27.32 -19.95 -21.36
C GLN A 43 26.63 -21.29 -21.69
N THR A 44 25.99 -21.95 -20.72
CA THR A 44 25.19 -23.17 -20.96
C THR A 44 23.72 -22.91 -21.30
N VAL A 45 23.30 -21.65 -21.45
CA VAL A 45 21.98 -21.27 -21.97
C VAL A 45 22.17 -20.50 -23.29
N ASP A 46 22.72 -21.14 -24.32
CA ASP A 46 22.38 -20.83 -25.71
C ASP A 46 23.07 -21.78 -26.71
N THR A 47 22.39 -22.88 -27.06
CA THR A 47 22.48 -23.41 -28.43
C THR A 47 21.22 -24.19 -28.79
N SER A 48 20.13 -23.48 -29.03
CA SER A 48 19.03 -23.93 -29.88
C SER A 48 18.32 -22.68 -30.41
N LYS A 49 18.80 -22.20 -31.56
CA LYS A 49 18.13 -21.15 -32.33
C LYS A 49 16.71 -21.60 -32.67
N ASN A 50 15.74 -21.08 -31.95
CA ASN A 50 14.44 -20.76 -32.51
C ASN A 50 14.15 -19.31 -32.14
N ASN A 51 13.90 -18.51 -33.17
CA ASN A 51 13.65 -17.09 -33.10
C ASN A 51 12.50 -16.80 -32.11
N ASN A 52 12.85 -16.39 -30.89
CA ASN A 52 12.01 -15.58 -30.03
C ASN A 52 12.96 -14.70 -29.22
N GLN A 53 13.33 -13.59 -29.84
CA GLN A 53 13.87 -12.43 -29.15
C GLN A 53 12.77 -11.96 -28.17
N THR A 54 12.67 -12.61 -27.02
CA THR A 54 11.95 -12.04 -25.88
C THR A 54 12.85 -10.93 -25.41
N SER A 55 12.57 -9.72 -25.90
CA SER A 55 12.82 -8.52 -25.13
C SER A 55 12.47 -8.84 -23.68
N LEU A 56 13.39 -8.60 -22.75
CA LEU A 56 12.98 -8.14 -21.44
C LEU A 56 12.13 -6.89 -21.72
N GLU A 57 10.84 -7.09 -21.97
CA GLU A 57 9.88 -6.00 -21.85
C GLU A 57 10.10 -5.49 -20.44
N ASN A 58 10.60 -4.26 -20.33
CA ASN A 58 10.55 -3.51 -19.08
C ASN A 58 9.07 -3.37 -18.73
N LYS A 59 8.48 -4.41 -18.15
CA LYS A 59 7.09 -4.41 -17.73
C LYS A 59 6.98 -3.29 -16.69
N LEU A 60 6.17 -2.29 -17.01
CA LEU A 60 5.94 -1.17 -16.11
C LEU A 60 5.40 -1.71 -14.77
N PRO A 61 5.83 -1.11 -13.63
CA PRO A 61 5.34 -1.52 -12.33
C PRO A 61 3.82 -1.33 -12.27
N THR A 62 3.11 -2.31 -11.71
CA THR A 62 1.69 -2.13 -11.39
C THR A 62 1.55 -0.97 -10.41
N ILE A 63 0.48 -0.21 -10.54
CA ILE A 63 0.12 0.82 -9.57
C ILE A 63 -1.08 0.31 -8.76
N TYR A 64 -0.89 0.23 -7.45
CA TYR A 64 -1.94 -0.08 -6.50
C TYR A 64 -2.61 1.22 -6.04
N CYS A 65 -3.85 1.44 -6.43
CA CYS A 65 -4.65 2.58 -5.98
C CYS A 65 -5.53 2.13 -4.81
N VAL A 66 -5.27 2.63 -3.61
CA VAL A 66 -5.93 2.20 -2.37
C VAL A 66 -6.71 3.36 -1.78
N GLY A 67 -8.01 3.18 -1.55
CA GLY A 67 -8.84 4.26 -1.04
C GLY A 67 -10.31 3.96 -0.84
N ASP A 68 -11.06 5.03 -0.69
CA ASP A 68 -12.52 5.05 -0.62
C ASP A 68 -13.14 5.40 -1.99
N SER A 69 -14.38 5.93 -2.03
CA SER A 69 -15.02 6.39 -3.27
C SER A 69 -14.18 7.36 -4.10
N THR A 70 -13.30 8.15 -3.47
CA THR A 70 -12.38 9.05 -4.18
C THR A 70 -11.36 8.29 -5.03
N THR A 71 -11.12 7.02 -4.73
CA THR A 71 -10.26 6.10 -5.49
C THR A 71 -11.05 5.20 -6.41
N ILE A 72 -12.04 4.48 -5.90
CA ILE A 72 -12.75 3.51 -6.73
C ILE A 72 -13.71 4.16 -7.74
N GLY A 73 -14.07 5.42 -7.50
CA GLY A 73 -14.98 6.19 -8.34
C GLY A 73 -16.42 6.08 -7.90
N THR A 74 -17.27 6.84 -8.58
CA THR A 74 -18.72 6.73 -8.46
C THR A 74 -19.31 6.33 -9.81
N SER A 75 -20.57 5.90 -9.84
CA SER A 75 -21.26 5.59 -11.11
C SER A 75 -21.42 6.79 -12.06
N LYS A 76 -21.13 8.02 -11.60
CA LYS A 76 -21.36 9.25 -12.36
C LYS A 76 -20.18 9.65 -13.24
N ASN A 77 -18.96 9.23 -12.91
CA ASN A 77 -17.75 9.77 -13.54
C ASN A 77 -16.61 8.74 -13.64
N THR A 78 -15.61 9.07 -14.45
CA THR A 78 -14.38 8.27 -14.57
C THR A 78 -13.45 8.60 -13.39
N SER A 79 -12.99 7.58 -12.66
CA SER A 79 -12.09 7.73 -11.53
C SER A 79 -10.64 7.99 -11.95
N TYR A 80 -9.84 8.59 -11.06
CA TYR A 80 -8.43 8.87 -11.36
C TYR A 80 -7.61 7.62 -11.71
N PRO A 81 -7.83 6.42 -11.12
CA PRO A 81 -7.08 5.23 -11.53
C PRO A 81 -7.32 4.88 -13.00
N LYS A 82 -8.53 5.12 -13.53
CA LYS A 82 -8.83 4.88 -14.94
C LYS A 82 -8.14 5.89 -15.87
N TYR A 83 -8.05 7.16 -15.45
CA TYR A 83 -7.24 8.16 -16.17
C TYR A 83 -5.74 7.83 -16.14
N LEU A 84 -5.22 7.31 -15.01
CA LEU A 84 -3.83 6.84 -14.90
C LEU A 84 -3.55 5.67 -15.86
N GLU A 85 -4.44 4.67 -15.90
CA GLU A 85 -4.33 3.52 -16.80
C GLU A 85 -4.16 3.97 -18.26
N ASN A 86 -4.99 4.92 -18.70
CA ASN A 86 -4.94 5.46 -20.06
C ASN A 86 -3.67 6.29 -20.34
N SER A 87 -3.08 6.91 -19.31
CA SER A 87 -1.96 7.85 -19.47
C SER A 87 -0.59 7.18 -19.40
N ILE A 88 -0.45 6.11 -18.61
CA ILE A 88 0.86 5.51 -18.28
C ILE A 88 1.05 4.13 -18.95
N ASN A 89 0.00 3.56 -19.56
CA ASN A 89 0.03 2.22 -20.16
C ASN A 89 0.59 1.15 -19.20
N THR A 90 0.24 1.25 -17.91
CA THR A 90 0.60 0.27 -16.87
C THR A 90 -0.65 -0.40 -16.30
N THR A 91 -0.47 -1.55 -15.67
CA THR A 91 -1.55 -2.22 -14.93
C THR A 91 -1.92 -1.41 -13.70
N ILE A 92 -3.21 -1.15 -13.53
CA ILE A 92 -3.77 -0.56 -12.32
C ILE A 92 -4.51 -1.65 -11.55
N THR A 93 -4.36 -1.67 -10.23
CA THR A 93 -5.16 -2.51 -9.34
C THR A 93 -5.71 -1.65 -8.22
N THR A 94 -7.03 -1.70 -8.02
CA THR A 94 -7.72 -0.92 -7.00
C THR A 94 -8.04 -1.78 -5.78
N PHE A 95 -7.86 -1.21 -4.58
CA PHE A 95 -8.31 -1.79 -3.32
C PHE A 95 -9.13 -0.76 -2.55
N GLY A 96 -10.33 -1.12 -2.10
CA GLY A 96 -11.22 -0.18 -1.44
C GLY A 96 -12.68 -0.52 -1.58
N ASP A 97 -13.53 0.28 -0.94
CA ASP A 97 -14.99 0.29 -1.08
C ASP A 97 -15.51 1.74 -0.96
N ASP A 98 -16.76 1.99 -1.37
CA ASP A 98 -17.30 3.35 -1.54
C ASP A 98 -17.23 4.18 -0.25
N SER A 99 -17.42 3.55 0.91
CA SER A 99 -17.46 4.22 2.22
C SER A 99 -16.46 3.66 3.23
N ILE A 100 -15.37 3.07 2.73
CA ILE A 100 -14.37 2.48 3.60
C ILE A 100 -13.57 3.56 4.33
N ASN A 101 -13.43 3.43 5.65
CA ASN A 101 -12.51 4.24 6.43
C ASN A 101 -11.14 3.56 6.54
N SER A 102 -10.12 4.31 6.94
CA SER A 102 -8.74 3.82 6.98
C SER A 102 -8.51 2.68 7.98
N LEU A 103 -9.26 2.63 9.09
CA LEU A 103 -9.18 1.51 10.03
C LEU A 103 -9.75 0.22 9.41
N ALA A 104 -10.88 0.30 8.71
CA ALA A 104 -11.45 -0.82 7.97
C ALA A 104 -10.50 -1.32 6.87
N LEU A 105 -9.82 -0.42 6.14
CA LEU A 105 -8.76 -0.81 5.19
C LEU A 105 -7.60 -1.51 5.89
N ALA A 106 -7.08 -0.94 7.00
CA ALA A 106 -6.00 -1.55 7.77
C ALA A 106 -6.36 -2.96 8.29
N ILE A 107 -7.62 -3.19 8.65
CA ILE A 107 -8.16 -4.50 8.99
C ILE A 107 -8.16 -5.43 7.77
N LYS A 108 -8.66 -4.98 6.61
CA LYS A 108 -8.69 -5.79 5.37
C LYS A 108 -7.29 -6.16 4.86
N PHE A 109 -6.27 -5.35 5.15
CA PHE A 109 -4.87 -5.67 4.89
C PHE A 109 -4.19 -6.49 6.00
N GLY A 110 -4.91 -6.85 7.07
CA GLY A 110 -4.40 -7.64 8.19
C GLY A 110 -3.22 -6.98 8.91
N VAL A 111 -3.20 -5.65 8.95
CA VAL A 111 -2.18 -4.84 9.67
C VAL A 111 -2.74 -4.18 10.92
N SER A 112 -4.06 -4.04 11.01
CA SER A 112 -4.76 -3.77 12.26
C SER A 112 -5.37 -5.07 12.80
N GLU A 113 -4.95 -5.47 14.00
CA GLU A 113 -5.46 -6.69 14.63
C GLU A 113 -6.90 -6.53 15.11
N ILE A 114 -7.69 -7.57 14.89
CA ILE A 114 -9.07 -7.68 15.36
C ILE A 114 -9.31 -9.06 15.95
N TYR A 115 -10.27 -9.10 16.88
CA TYR A 115 -10.58 -10.26 17.70
C TYR A 115 -12.09 -10.50 17.73
N VAL A 116 -12.48 -11.71 18.13
CA VAL A 116 -13.87 -12.09 18.42
C VAL A 116 -13.93 -12.84 19.73
N ASN A 117 -15.08 -12.81 20.38
CA ASN A 117 -15.33 -13.59 21.59
C ASN A 117 -16.83 -13.91 21.73
N ASN A 118 -17.16 -14.85 22.60
CA ASN A 118 -18.51 -15.17 23.07
C ASN A 118 -19.51 -15.52 21.96
N PHE A 119 -19.14 -16.41 21.05
CA PHE A 119 -20.04 -16.93 20.03
C PHE A 119 -19.73 -18.40 19.69
N THR A 120 -20.60 -19.04 18.92
CA THR A 120 -20.39 -20.41 18.42
C THR A 120 -20.37 -20.38 16.90
N ILE A 121 -19.32 -20.96 16.32
CA ILE A 121 -19.26 -21.24 14.89
C ILE A 121 -20.02 -22.55 14.65
N PRO A 122 -21.17 -22.54 13.94
CA PRO A 122 -22.01 -23.72 13.75
C PRO A 122 -21.29 -24.77 12.91
N ALA A 123 -21.60 -26.07 13.11
CA ALA A 123 -20.99 -27.17 12.36
C ALA A 123 -21.15 -27.05 10.83
N LYS A 124 -22.34 -26.62 10.40
CA LYS A 124 -22.68 -26.38 8.99
C LYS A 124 -22.15 -25.02 8.51
N SER A 125 -22.08 -24.83 7.21
CA SER A 125 -21.75 -23.54 6.58
C SER A 125 -22.94 -22.55 6.66
N GLU A 126 -23.33 -22.25 7.89
CA GLU A 126 -24.39 -21.31 8.26
C GLU A 126 -23.76 -20.05 8.88
N GLU A 127 -24.45 -18.92 8.73
CA GLU A 127 -24.01 -17.63 9.28
C GLU A 127 -24.25 -17.56 10.79
N THR A 128 -23.32 -16.92 11.50
CA THR A 128 -23.44 -16.62 12.93
C THR A 128 -23.04 -15.18 13.19
N THR A 129 -23.80 -14.47 14.03
CA THR A 129 -23.52 -13.07 14.36
C THR A 129 -22.21 -12.98 15.17
N ILE A 130 -21.39 -11.98 14.86
CA ILE A 130 -20.16 -11.69 15.59
C ILE A 130 -20.07 -10.20 15.96
N THR A 131 -19.20 -9.91 16.92
CA THR A 131 -18.75 -8.55 17.24
C THR A 131 -17.23 -8.52 17.10
N LEU A 132 -16.71 -7.56 16.33
CA LEU A 132 -15.28 -7.35 16.23
C LEU A 132 -14.79 -6.57 17.44
N LEU A 133 -13.66 -7.00 17.98
CA LEU A 133 -13.06 -6.48 19.19
C LEU A 133 -11.60 -6.09 18.95
N ASP A 134 -11.10 -5.15 19.75
CA ASP A 134 -9.67 -4.87 19.87
C ASP A 134 -8.99 -5.87 20.83
N LYS A 135 -7.67 -5.72 21.01
CA LYS A 135 -6.88 -6.55 21.94
C LYS A 135 -7.29 -6.44 23.41
N ASN A 136 -8.05 -5.41 23.77
CA ASN A 136 -8.55 -5.17 25.12
C ASN A 136 -10.01 -5.64 25.28
N GLY A 137 -10.62 -6.22 24.23
CA GLY A 137 -12.01 -6.65 24.23
C GLY A 137 -13.02 -5.52 24.01
N GLN A 138 -12.60 -4.34 23.55
CA GLN A 138 -13.50 -3.24 23.19
C GLN A 138 -14.01 -3.37 21.77
N ALA A 139 -15.25 -2.95 21.51
CA ALA A 139 -15.87 -3.06 20.19
C ALA A 139 -15.15 -2.22 19.13
N VAL A 140 -14.87 -2.83 17.97
CA VAL A 140 -14.30 -2.19 16.78
C VAL A 140 -15.35 -2.18 15.69
N ASN A 141 -15.97 -1.03 15.47
CA ASN A 141 -17.10 -0.91 14.54
C ASN A 141 -16.68 -0.54 13.11
N ALA A 142 -15.39 -0.44 12.79
CA ALA A 142 -14.93 0.09 11.52
C ALA A 142 -15.51 -0.63 10.28
N ILE A 143 -15.49 -1.97 10.28
CA ILE A 143 -16.07 -2.78 9.19
C ILE A 143 -17.58 -2.58 9.08
N LEU A 144 -18.27 -2.49 10.23
CA LEU A 144 -19.72 -2.25 10.31
C LEU A 144 -20.09 -0.86 9.78
N THR A 145 -19.40 0.19 10.23
CA THR A 145 -19.64 1.58 9.81
C THR A 145 -19.35 1.80 8.33
N SER A 146 -18.31 1.13 7.82
CA SER A 146 -17.94 1.17 6.40
C SER A 146 -18.77 0.25 5.53
N LYS A 147 -19.68 -0.55 6.11
CA LYS A 147 -20.59 -1.47 5.42
C LYS A 147 -19.84 -2.39 4.44
N THR A 148 -18.68 -2.87 4.87
CA THR A 148 -17.77 -3.69 4.05
C THR A 148 -17.61 -5.09 4.62
N ASN A 149 -16.95 -5.95 3.84
CA ASN A 149 -16.70 -7.36 4.14
C ASN A 149 -15.20 -7.63 4.32
N ILE A 150 -14.91 -8.78 4.94
CA ILE A 150 -13.61 -9.45 4.92
C ILE A 150 -13.80 -10.76 4.18
N ASP A 151 -13.33 -10.80 2.92
CA ASP A 151 -13.62 -11.89 1.98
C ASP A 151 -13.06 -13.24 2.45
N LYS A 152 -11.87 -13.24 3.07
CA LYS A 152 -11.26 -14.45 3.60
C LYS A 152 -10.51 -14.19 4.91
N CYS A 153 -10.84 -14.98 5.91
CA CYS A 153 -10.18 -14.96 7.21
C CYS A 153 -10.20 -16.34 7.88
N THR A 154 -9.46 -16.47 8.98
CA THR A 154 -9.46 -17.66 9.82
C THR A 154 -9.75 -17.27 11.27
N ILE A 155 -10.65 -18.01 11.92
CA ILE A 155 -10.95 -17.87 13.35
C ILE A 155 -10.77 -19.23 14.00
N ASN A 156 -9.85 -19.35 14.96
CA ASN A 156 -9.54 -20.63 15.62
C ASN A 156 -9.26 -21.77 14.60
N ASN A 157 -8.42 -21.51 13.60
CA ASN A 157 -8.10 -22.43 12.49
C ASN A 157 -9.28 -22.82 11.59
N ILE A 158 -10.43 -22.15 11.68
CA ILE A 158 -11.58 -22.34 10.80
C ILE A 158 -11.61 -21.23 9.75
N GLU A 159 -11.41 -21.60 8.48
CA GLU A 159 -11.53 -20.68 7.35
C GLU A 159 -12.98 -20.23 7.13
N GLY A 160 -13.15 -18.95 6.82
CA GLY A 160 -14.45 -18.35 6.52
C GLY A 160 -14.35 -16.93 5.98
N SER A 161 -15.49 -16.26 5.93
CA SER A 161 -15.61 -14.84 5.59
C SER A 161 -16.42 -14.10 6.67
N ILE A 162 -16.21 -12.79 6.76
CA ILE A 162 -17.03 -11.90 7.59
C ILE A 162 -17.77 -10.95 6.66
N ASN A 163 -19.09 -10.99 6.71
CA ASN A 163 -19.96 -10.21 5.83
C ASN A 163 -20.79 -9.22 6.64
N TYR A 164 -21.01 -8.04 6.05
CA TYR A 164 -22.00 -7.09 6.54
C TYR A 164 -23.41 -7.52 6.09
N ASP A 165 -24.26 -7.83 7.05
CA ASP A 165 -25.68 -8.13 6.86
C ASP A 165 -26.46 -6.81 6.83
N THR A 166 -26.72 -6.31 5.63
CA THR A 166 -27.43 -5.05 5.39
C THR A 166 -28.84 -5.03 5.97
N ALA A 167 -29.55 -6.17 6.01
CA ALA A 167 -30.93 -6.22 6.46
C ALA A 167 -31.06 -6.01 7.98
N ASN A 168 -30.08 -6.50 8.74
CA ASN A 168 -30.09 -6.44 10.20
C ASN A 168 -29.02 -5.51 10.78
N ASN A 169 -28.22 -4.83 9.93
CA ASN A 169 -27.14 -3.93 10.32
C ASN A 169 -26.17 -4.58 11.34
N ARG A 170 -25.61 -5.73 10.96
CA ARG A 170 -24.71 -6.51 11.83
C ARG A 170 -23.62 -7.21 11.02
N LEU A 171 -22.61 -7.73 11.71
CA LEU A 171 -21.58 -8.57 11.11
C LEU A 171 -21.87 -10.05 11.36
N VAL A 172 -21.69 -10.86 10.33
CA VAL A 172 -21.85 -12.31 10.39
C VAL A 172 -20.58 -13.00 9.92
N PHE A 173 -20.19 -14.08 10.61
CA PHE A 173 -19.15 -15.00 10.15
C PHE A 173 -19.80 -16.23 9.51
N LYS A 174 -19.23 -16.70 8.41
CA LYS A 174 -19.62 -17.96 7.76
C LYS A 174 -18.39 -18.80 7.46
N ARG A 175 -18.36 -20.03 7.98
CA ARG A 175 -17.28 -20.99 7.65
C ARG A 175 -17.36 -21.44 6.20
N SER A 176 -16.21 -21.59 5.55
CA SER A 176 -16.11 -21.98 4.13
C SER A 176 -16.49 -23.44 3.88
N LYS A 177 -16.26 -24.34 4.85
CA LYS A 177 -16.56 -25.78 4.75
C LYS A 177 -17.21 -26.27 6.04
N ALA A 178 -18.16 -27.20 5.93
CA ALA A 178 -18.76 -27.85 7.09
C ALA A 178 -17.72 -28.64 7.89
N GLY A 179 -17.94 -28.78 9.20
CA GLY A 179 -17.04 -29.44 10.13
C GLY A 179 -17.66 -29.50 11.52
N GLU A 180 -16.83 -29.57 12.56
CA GLU A 180 -17.33 -29.60 13.95
C GLU A 180 -17.75 -28.22 14.44
N SER A 181 -18.75 -28.17 15.34
CA SER A 181 -19.13 -26.92 16.01
C SER A 181 -17.99 -26.45 16.91
N SER A 182 -17.68 -25.15 16.91
CA SER A 182 -16.59 -24.59 17.71
C SER A 182 -17.09 -23.42 18.56
N LYS A 183 -16.96 -23.54 19.88
CA LYS A 183 -17.30 -22.47 20.81
C LYS A 183 -16.08 -21.57 21.02
N ILE A 184 -16.27 -20.26 20.81
CA ILE A 184 -15.27 -19.23 21.05
C ILE A 184 -15.65 -18.51 22.35
N ASN A 185 -14.94 -18.81 23.43
CA ASN A 185 -15.19 -18.31 24.79
C ASN A 185 -14.04 -17.45 25.36
N THR A 186 -12.96 -17.31 24.59
CA THR A 186 -11.85 -16.41 24.88
C THR A 186 -11.63 -15.47 23.72
N LEU A 187 -11.03 -14.30 24.01
CA LEU A 187 -10.65 -13.33 22.99
C LEU A 187 -9.73 -14.00 21.97
N THR A 188 -10.24 -14.21 20.76
CA THR A 188 -9.58 -15.00 19.71
C THR A 188 -9.28 -14.10 18.53
N LYS A 189 -7.99 -14.04 18.15
CA LYS A 189 -7.54 -13.24 17.01
C LYS A 189 -8.14 -13.76 15.70
N ILE A 190 -8.54 -12.84 14.83
CA ILE A 190 -8.93 -13.14 13.46
C ILE A 190 -7.69 -12.96 12.57
N GLU A 191 -7.36 -14.01 11.83
CA GLU A 191 -6.28 -13.98 10.83
C GLU A 191 -6.89 -13.59 9.46
N VAL A 192 -6.74 -12.33 9.06
CA VAL A 192 -7.23 -11.85 7.75
C VAL A 192 -6.28 -12.30 6.64
N THR A 193 -6.81 -12.88 5.56
CA THR A 193 -6.00 -13.21 4.39
C THR A 193 -5.70 -11.94 3.61
N LYS A 194 -4.42 -11.60 3.50
CA LYS A 194 -3.95 -10.42 2.79
C LYS A 194 -4.02 -10.63 1.27
N PRO A 195 -4.30 -9.58 0.48
CA PRO A 195 -4.14 -9.67 -0.96
C PRO A 195 -2.67 -9.92 -1.33
N GLU A 196 -2.45 -10.53 -2.49
CA GLU A 196 -1.10 -10.72 -3.03
C GLU A 196 -0.55 -9.35 -3.48
N ILE A 197 0.54 -8.93 -2.83
CA ILE A 197 1.17 -7.64 -3.07
C ILE A 197 2.63 -7.86 -3.46
N ASN A 198 3.04 -7.23 -4.56
CA ASN A 198 4.45 -7.16 -4.95
C ASN A 198 5.04 -5.82 -4.51
N LYS A 199 6.10 -5.86 -3.70
CA LYS A 199 6.80 -4.69 -3.17
C LYS A 199 7.49 -3.81 -4.21
N ASP A 200 7.77 -4.33 -5.40
CA ASP A 200 8.48 -3.57 -6.45
C ASP A 200 7.55 -2.59 -7.18
N ASN A 201 6.24 -2.72 -6.95
CA ASN A 201 5.16 -1.89 -7.48
C ASN A 201 4.97 -0.58 -6.69
N ILE A 202 4.14 0.30 -7.24
CA ILE A 202 3.88 1.64 -6.70
C ILE A 202 2.55 1.64 -5.94
N LEU A 203 2.50 2.26 -4.76
CA LEU A 203 1.28 2.47 -3.98
C LEU A 203 0.82 3.93 -4.07
N ILE A 204 -0.45 4.14 -4.43
CA ILE A 204 -1.14 5.42 -4.26
C ILE A 204 -2.19 5.22 -3.18
N LEU A 205 -2.07 5.97 -2.09
CA LEU A 205 -2.99 5.91 -0.95
C LEU A 205 -3.80 7.21 -0.88
N PHE A 206 -5.11 7.09 -1.07
CA PHE A 206 -6.05 8.20 -0.93
C PHE A 206 -7.21 7.76 -0.02
N THR A 207 -6.98 7.94 1.28
CA THR A 207 -7.91 7.56 2.36
C THR A 207 -8.10 8.72 3.32
N GLY A 208 -9.20 8.72 4.06
CA GLY A 208 -9.47 9.72 5.10
C GLY A 208 -10.78 10.49 4.90
N SER A 209 -11.57 10.17 3.86
CA SER A 209 -12.80 10.89 3.52
C SER A 209 -13.95 10.65 4.50
N TYR A 210 -13.97 9.48 5.14
CA TYR A 210 -15.08 9.00 5.97
C TYR A 210 -14.75 9.01 7.47
N GLU A 211 -13.65 9.66 7.84
CA GLU A 211 -13.18 9.80 9.20
C GLU A 211 -13.79 11.04 9.85
N GLU A 212 -14.56 10.83 10.92
CA GLU A 212 -15.27 11.91 11.64
C GLU A 212 -14.33 12.83 12.43
N SER A 213 -13.20 12.32 12.93
CA SER A 213 -12.16 13.13 13.62
C SER A 213 -10.78 12.48 13.48
N VAL A 214 -9.75 13.30 13.22
CA VAL A 214 -8.52 12.80 12.57
C VAL A 214 -7.19 13.26 13.19
N GLN A 215 -7.19 13.87 14.38
CA GLN A 215 -5.90 14.19 14.99
C GLN A 215 -5.20 12.90 15.46
N GLY A 216 -4.12 12.54 14.75
CA GLY A 216 -3.22 11.42 15.08
C GLY A 216 -3.53 10.11 14.36
N SER A 217 -4.78 9.63 14.40
CA SER A 217 -5.10 8.25 14.01
C SER A 217 -4.98 7.93 12.52
N LEU A 218 -5.31 8.86 11.62
CA LEU A 218 -5.22 8.59 10.16
C LEU A 218 -3.79 8.38 9.69
N ALA A 219 -2.87 9.24 10.15
CA ALA A 219 -1.45 9.11 9.79
C ALA A 219 -0.90 7.75 10.20
N GLU A 220 -1.34 7.23 11.35
CA GLU A 220 -0.96 5.92 11.86
C GLU A 220 -1.58 4.78 11.03
N TYR A 221 -2.88 4.85 10.72
CA TYR A 221 -3.50 3.86 9.83
C TYR A 221 -2.86 3.84 8.44
N GLN A 222 -2.52 5.00 7.88
CA GLN A 222 -1.84 5.07 6.60
C GLN A 222 -0.45 4.42 6.64
N LYS A 223 0.34 4.61 7.72
CA LYS A 223 1.62 3.90 7.91
C LYS A 223 1.44 2.39 7.97
N GLN A 224 0.43 1.92 8.71
CA GLN A 224 0.12 0.50 8.80
C GLN A 224 -0.26 -0.07 7.43
N ILE A 225 -1.13 0.62 6.68
CA ILE A 225 -1.52 0.20 5.33
C ILE A 225 -0.29 0.16 4.41
N ILE A 226 0.56 1.20 4.39
CA ILE A 226 1.80 1.22 3.60
C ILE A 226 2.70 0.02 3.95
N SER A 227 2.80 -0.33 5.23
CA SER A 227 3.59 -1.50 5.66
C SER A 227 3.09 -2.84 5.09
N ALA A 228 1.79 -2.95 4.80
CA ALA A 228 1.22 -4.13 4.14
C ALA A 228 1.74 -4.32 2.71
N PHE A 229 2.09 -3.22 2.03
CA PHE A 229 2.62 -3.24 0.68
C PHE A 229 4.13 -3.43 0.62
N ASN A 230 4.84 -3.18 1.73
CA ASN A 230 6.28 -3.35 1.85
C ASN A 230 7.08 -2.65 0.73
N THR A 231 6.57 -1.52 0.24
CA THR A 231 7.16 -0.72 -0.85
C THR A 231 7.68 0.61 -0.32
N ASP A 232 8.79 1.07 -0.85
CA ASP A 232 9.30 2.43 -0.69
C ASP A 232 8.73 3.39 -1.76
N LYS A 233 8.04 2.87 -2.78
CA LYS A 233 7.42 3.64 -3.85
C LYS A 233 5.97 3.91 -3.52
N TYR A 234 5.70 4.96 -2.75
CA TYR A 234 4.34 5.33 -2.42
C TYR A 234 4.05 6.83 -2.54
N ILE A 235 2.78 7.16 -2.72
CA ILE A 235 2.25 8.52 -2.67
C ILE A 235 1.04 8.54 -1.74
N VAL A 236 0.97 9.53 -0.86
CA VAL A 236 -0.22 9.82 -0.04
C VAL A 236 -0.86 11.10 -0.54
N VAL A 237 -2.13 11.03 -0.94
CA VAL A 237 -2.87 12.17 -1.47
C VAL A 237 -3.52 12.95 -0.32
N SER A 238 -3.43 14.29 -0.38
CA SER A 238 -4.12 15.18 0.56
C SER A 238 -5.64 14.98 0.54
N LEU A 239 -6.29 15.14 1.69
CA LEU A 239 -7.75 15.24 1.74
C LEU A 239 -8.22 16.53 1.08
N THR A 240 -9.26 16.42 0.25
CA THR A 240 -9.77 17.55 -0.52
C THR A 240 -11.09 18.12 0.01
N GLN A 241 -11.71 17.46 1.01
CA GLN A 241 -12.85 18.02 1.72
C GLN A 241 -12.49 19.32 2.45
N ASP A 242 -13.54 20.04 2.83
CA ASP A 242 -13.43 21.25 3.63
C ASP A 242 -13.01 20.91 5.07
N ASP A 243 -12.43 21.89 5.77
CA ASP A 243 -11.98 21.76 7.17
C ASP A 243 -10.99 20.61 7.43
N ARG A 244 -10.09 20.33 6.48
CA ARG A 244 -9.05 19.28 6.60
C ARG A 244 -7.62 19.81 6.76
N ASP A 245 -7.42 21.12 6.87
CA ASP A 245 -6.09 21.75 6.90
C ASP A 245 -5.15 21.19 7.97
N ALA A 246 -5.63 21.03 9.20
CA ALA A 246 -4.82 20.49 10.31
C ALA A 246 -4.38 19.05 10.04
N THR A 247 -5.29 18.22 9.52
CA THR A 247 -5.01 16.84 9.13
C THR A 247 -4.01 16.80 7.98
N ASN A 248 -4.22 17.58 6.92
CA ASN A 248 -3.32 17.66 5.78
C ASN A 248 -1.91 18.13 6.18
N ASN A 249 -1.78 19.07 7.11
CA ASN A 249 -0.48 19.49 7.64
C ASN A 249 0.24 18.35 8.38
N LEU A 250 -0.49 17.55 9.17
CA LEU A 250 0.05 16.36 9.82
C LEU A 250 0.48 15.30 8.78
N LEU A 251 -0.34 15.04 7.76
CA LEU A 251 -0.02 14.09 6.70
C LEU A 251 1.21 14.52 5.90
N LYS A 252 1.31 15.80 5.56
CA LYS A 252 2.47 16.39 4.88
C LYS A 252 3.75 16.21 5.70
N THR A 253 3.68 16.50 7.01
CA THR A 253 4.82 16.32 7.93
C THR A 253 5.20 14.85 8.06
N THR A 254 4.20 13.96 8.09
CA THR A 254 4.39 12.53 8.30
C THR A 254 5.02 11.85 7.09
N HIS A 255 4.56 12.17 5.88
CA HIS A 255 4.91 11.45 4.66
C HIS A 255 5.95 12.18 3.80
N GLY A 256 6.28 13.44 4.12
CA GLY A 256 7.36 14.19 3.47
C GLY A 256 7.22 14.23 1.95
N ASP A 257 8.27 13.79 1.25
CA ASP A 257 8.32 13.79 -0.21
C ASP A 257 7.29 12.85 -0.86
N HIS A 258 6.70 11.90 -0.13
CA HIS A 258 5.63 11.04 -0.64
C HIS A 258 4.26 11.71 -0.61
N TYR A 259 4.11 12.83 0.10
CA TYR A 259 2.85 13.55 0.16
C TYR A 259 2.58 14.34 -1.13
N LEU A 260 1.37 14.20 -1.68
CA LEU A 260 0.84 15.01 -2.78
C LEU A 260 -0.18 16.01 -2.24
N ASP A 261 0.17 17.29 -2.27
CA ASP A 261 -0.65 18.41 -1.81
C ASP A 261 -1.69 18.83 -2.87
N PHE A 262 -2.60 17.89 -3.18
CA PHE A 262 -3.59 18.06 -4.23
C PHE A 262 -4.65 19.12 -3.89
N LYS A 263 -5.04 19.25 -2.62
CA LYS A 263 -5.94 20.31 -2.15
C LYS A 263 -5.39 21.69 -2.50
N SER A 264 -4.12 21.97 -2.19
CA SER A 264 -3.52 23.26 -2.53
C SER A 264 -3.52 23.52 -4.04
N TYR A 265 -3.20 22.49 -4.84
CA TYR A 265 -3.27 22.59 -6.31
C TYR A 265 -4.68 22.94 -6.82
N LEU A 266 -5.73 22.32 -6.28
CA LEU A 266 -7.12 22.61 -6.66
C LEU A 266 -7.49 24.07 -6.34
N LEU A 267 -6.99 24.61 -5.22
CA LEU A 267 -7.24 25.99 -4.80
C LEU A 267 -6.50 27.03 -5.65
N THR A 268 -5.35 26.68 -6.26
CA THR A 268 -4.52 27.66 -6.99
C THR A 268 -4.60 27.54 -8.50
N SER A 269 -4.79 26.33 -9.03
CA SER A 269 -4.62 26.04 -10.45
C SER A 269 -5.68 25.10 -11.02
N GLY A 270 -6.43 24.39 -10.16
CA GLY A 270 -7.40 23.37 -10.57
C GLY A 270 -8.40 23.84 -11.63
N LEU A 271 -9.10 24.97 -11.40
CA LEU A 271 -10.10 25.47 -12.38
C LEU A 271 -9.46 25.87 -13.71
N LYS A 272 -8.34 26.59 -13.64
CA LYS A 272 -7.62 27.06 -14.83
C LYS A 272 -7.15 25.88 -15.68
N ASP A 273 -6.52 24.89 -15.05
CA ASP A 273 -5.95 23.74 -15.75
C ASP A 273 -7.05 22.77 -16.22
N ALA A 274 -8.23 22.80 -15.61
CA ALA A 274 -9.43 22.13 -16.11
C ALA A 274 -10.11 22.87 -17.29
N GLY A 275 -9.68 24.10 -17.62
CA GLY A 275 -10.34 24.94 -18.63
C GLY A 275 -11.73 25.43 -18.19
N ILE A 276 -11.96 25.54 -16.89
CA ILE A 276 -13.24 25.96 -16.30
C ILE A 276 -13.17 27.45 -15.95
N THR A 277 -14.12 28.22 -16.48
CA THR A 277 -14.33 29.60 -16.04
C THR A 277 -14.92 29.61 -14.63
N GLU A 278 -14.24 30.31 -13.72
CA GLU A 278 -14.61 30.41 -12.32
C GLU A 278 -16.02 31.02 -12.12
N THR A 279 -16.86 30.32 -11.35
CA THR A 279 -18.20 30.80 -10.97
C THR A 279 -18.18 31.66 -9.71
N ALA A 280 -19.30 32.32 -9.38
CA ALA A 280 -19.44 33.06 -8.12
C ALA A 280 -19.32 32.15 -6.88
N GLN A 281 -19.80 30.89 -6.98
CA GLN A 281 -19.66 29.92 -5.91
C GLN A 281 -18.21 29.48 -5.74
N ASP A 282 -17.48 29.27 -6.83
CA ASP A 282 -16.05 28.93 -6.76
C ASP A 282 -15.25 30.04 -6.09
N LYS A 283 -15.51 31.30 -6.42
CA LYS A 283 -14.88 32.46 -5.74
C LYS A 283 -15.09 32.42 -4.24
N THR A 284 -16.32 32.11 -3.81
CA THR A 284 -16.68 31.99 -2.40
C THR A 284 -15.95 30.83 -1.74
N ASN A 285 -15.91 29.67 -2.40
CA ASN A 285 -15.20 28.49 -1.90
C ASN A 285 -13.70 28.78 -1.76
N LEU A 286 -13.07 29.35 -2.79
CA LEU A 286 -11.66 29.69 -2.80
C LEU A 286 -11.29 30.69 -1.69
N ALA A 287 -12.12 31.72 -1.47
CA ALA A 287 -11.94 32.65 -0.36
C ALA A 287 -11.98 31.95 1.01
N ASN A 288 -12.77 30.89 1.14
CA ASN A 288 -12.89 30.07 2.34
C ASN A 288 -11.91 28.88 2.38
N LYS A 289 -11.01 28.73 1.39
CA LYS A 289 -10.11 27.57 1.21
C LYS A 289 -10.84 26.23 0.99
N ASN A 290 -12.08 26.29 0.53
CA ASN A 290 -12.89 25.14 0.15
C ASN A 290 -12.61 24.75 -1.30
N THR A 291 -12.78 23.47 -1.63
CA THR A 291 -12.55 23.01 -3.01
C THR A 291 -13.58 23.65 -3.94
N PRO A 292 -13.19 24.14 -5.14
CA PRO A 292 -14.13 24.71 -6.09
C PRO A 292 -15.27 23.74 -6.42
N SER A 293 -16.52 24.20 -6.31
CA SER A 293 -17.70 23.37 -6.55
C SER A 293 -17.75 22.88 -7.99
N SER A 294 -17.22 23.63 -8.95
CA SER A 294 -17.15 23.20 -10.35
C SER A 294 -16.20 22.03 -10.61
N LEU A 295 -15.41 21.59 -9.62
CA LEU A 295 -14.58 20.38 -9.69
C LEU A 295 -15.17 19.19 -8.92
N LEU A 296 -16.33 19.37 -8.29
CA LEU A 296 -16.93 18.37 -7.41
C LEU A 296 -18.24 17.83 -7.97
N ASP A 297 -18.50 16.55 -7.72
CA ASP A 297 -19.80 15.91 -7.94
C ASP A 297 -20.66 15.96 -6.67
N ASP A 298 -20.01 15.88 -5.50
CA ASP A 298 -20.63 16.03 -4.18
C ASP A 298 -19.59 16.56 -3.17
N LYS A 299 -19.88 16.50 -1.87
CA LYS A 299 -18.99 17.03 -0.82
C LYS A 299 -17.68 16.23 -0.62
N ILE A 300 -17.59 15.02 -1.17
CA ILE A 300 -16.46 14.09 -1.04
C ILE A 300 -15.81 13.86 -2.40
N ASN A 301 -16.61 13.58 -3.43
CA ASN A 301 -16.15 13.08 -4.71
C ASN A 301 -15.94 14.21 -5.72
N GLY A 302 -14.81 14.14 -6.41
CA GLY A 302 -14.53 14.97 -7.58
C GLY A 302 -15.28 14.49 -8.82
N ASN A 303 -15.50 15.40 -9.76
CA ASN A 303 -16.02 15.09 -11.09
C ASN A 303 -14.90 14.58 -12.03
N SER A 304 -15.24 14.30 -13.29
CA SER A 304 -14.27 13.81 -14.28
C SER A 304 -13.05 14.73 -14.45
N LYS A 305 -13.22 16.06 -14.40
CA LYS A 305 -12.09 17.01 -14.54
C LYS A 305 -11.19 16.99 -13.32
N TYR A 306 -11.74 16.88 -12.12
CA TYR A 306 -10.94 16.65 -10.92
C TYR A 306 -10.11 15.37 -11.02
N ASN A 307 -10.71 14.27 -11.48
CA ASN A 307 -10.03 12.97 -11.57
C ASN A 307 -8.94 12.95 -12.66
N GLU A 308 -9.18 13.62 -13.78
CA GLU A 308 -8.19 13.84 -14.84
C GLU A 308 -6.99 14.64 -14.30
N LEU A 309 -7.24 15.72 -13.57
CA LEU A 309 -6.20 16.53 -12.94
C LEU A 309 -5.41 15.74 -11.89
N LEU A 310 -6.09 14.95 -11.05
CA LEU A 310 -5.43 14.11 -10.04
C LEU A 310 -4.50 13.10 -10.69
N ALA A 311 -4.94 12.42 -11.76
CA ALA A 311 -4.11 11.49 -12.50
C ALA A 311 -2.86 12.17 -13.10
N LYS A 312 -3.00 13.41 -13.61
CA LYS A 312 -1.86 14.19 -14.09
C LYS A 312 -0.88 14.51 -12.95
N GLN A 313 -1.38 15.03 -11.82
CA GLN A 313 -0.55 15.37 -10.66
C GLN A 313 0.16 14.15 -10.07
N LEU A 314 -0.50 13.00 -10.04
CA LEU A 314 0.10 11.72 -9.62
C LEU A 314 1.20 11.27 -10.59
N THR A 315 0.97 11.36 -11.89
CA THR A 315 2.00 11.07 -12.91
C THR A 315 3.24 11.96 -12.70
N ASP A 316 3.04 13.28 -12.59
CA ASP A 316 4.12 14.24 -12.39
C ASP A 316 4.89 13.94 -11.09
N LYS A 317 4.17 13.58 -10.01
CA LYS A 317 4.76 13.22 -8.73
C LYS A 317 5.56 11.92 -8.79
N MET A 318 5.02 10.88 -9.40
CA MET A 318 5.70 9.59 -9.57
C MET A 318 6.97 9.73 -10.41
N THR A 319 6.92 10.51 -11.50
CA THR A 319 8.11 10.82 -12.32
C THR A 319 9.16 11.60 -11.53
N LYS A 320 8.75 12.62 -10.76
CA LYS A 320 9.67 13.41 -9.92
C LYS A 320 10.37 12.55 -8.86
N LEU A 321 9.68 11.56 -8.30
CA LEU A 321 10.24 10.61 -7.33
C LEU A 321 11.02 9.46 -7.98
N GLY A 322 11.06 9.38 -9.33
CA GLY A 322 11.76 8.34 -10.07
C GLY A 322 11.08 6.97 -10.04
N TYR A 323 9.78 6.92 -9.75
CA TYR A 323 9.01 5.67 -9.75
C TYR A 323 8.63 5.22 -11.16
N LEU A 324 8.40 6.19 -12.04
CA LEU A 324 8.22 6.01 -13.48
C LEU A 324 9.51 6.46 -14.18
N LYS A 325 9.88 5.74 -15.23
CA LYS A 325 11.07 6.02 -16.07
C LYS A 325 10.64 6.52 -17.43
#